data_AF-A0A4Z0V532-F1
#
_entry.id   AF-A0A4Z0V532-F1
#
_cell.length_a   1.000
_cell.length_b   1.000
_cell.length_c   1.000
_cell.angle_alpha   90.00
_cell.angle_beta   90.00
_cell.angle_gamma   90.00
#
_symmetry.space_group_name_H-M   'P 1'
#
loop_
_entity.id
_entity.type
_entity.pdbx_description
1 polymer ?
#
loop_
_entity_poly.entity_id
_entity_poly.type
_entity_poly.pdbx_seq_one_letter_code
_entity_poly.pdbx_strand_id
1 'polypeptide(L)'
;MLQRAAMLVASVLLSSAIFTINSDGQSRKTDKDVDVSESPVAMAKQLTEPKDTILALTEQDFLEVAQSLGVEVAAIKAVVEIEAGCTHEGFSAPGKPLINFDLTMFRRFAKRHGVNLSKYGKSHSVVFNSHRGSQLRANRRLEAAKTIHPQAAVEGTFWGMFQIGGFNWKRCGAESLENFVELMSRSERDQLDMFANFITNTGLVKHLQSKNWAAFARGYNGPAYARRRYHTRMASAYARHSKCEKQKTTVEPDSTSDSEG
;
A
#
# COMPACT_ATOMS: atom_id res chain seq x y z
N MET A 1 31.59 -32.42 11.44
CA MET A 1 32.22 -31.14 11.01
C MET A 1 31.15 -30.07 11.19
N LEU A 2 31.18 -29.36 12.32
CA LEU A 2 31.69 -27.98 12.48
C LEU A 2 30.93 -26.96 11.61
N GLN A 3 30.51 -25.77 12.04
CA GLN A 3 30.27 -25.09 13.32
C GLN A 3 29.81 -23.65 12.92
N ARG A 4 29.17 -22.92 13.85
CA ARG A 4 28.99 -21.43 13.91
C ARG A 4 27.81 -20.88 13.09
N ALA A 5 26.99 -19.94 13.57
CA ALA A 5 27.19 -18.81 14.49
C ALA A 5 25.93 -18.65 15.39
N ALA A 6 26.05 -18.52 16.71
CA ALA A 6 26.29 -17.28 17.47
C ALA A 6 25.27 -16.16 17.19
N MET A 7 24.32 -15.95 18.09
CA MET A 7 23.64 -14.66 18.24
C MET A 7 23.60 -14.23 19.70
N LEU A 8 23.95 -12.95 19.87
CA LEU A 8 24.19 -12.22 21.09
C LEU A 8 22.95 -12.10 21.97
N VAL A 9 23.17 -12.24 23.27
CA VAL A 9 22.31 -11.69 24.31
C VAL A 9 22.74 -10.23 24.51
N ALA A 10 21.87 -9.27 24.16
CA ALA A 10 22.08 -7.87 24.47
C ALA A 10 21.32 -7.52 25.76
N SER A 11 22.02 -7.61 26.89
CA SER A 11 21.62 -7.04 28.17
C SER A 11 21.86 -5.52 28.15
N VAL A 12 20.81 -4.71 28.23
CA VAL A 12 20.93 -3.27 28.44
C VAL A 12 20.90 -3.01 29.95
N LEU A 13 22.09 -2.76 30.54
CA LEU A 13 22.21 -2.15 31.86
C LEU A 13 22.18 -0.64 31.69
N LEU A 14 21.14 -0.02 32.23
CA LEU A 14 20.99 1.44 32.32
C LEU A 14 21.87 1.93 33.48
N SER A 15 23.00 2.57 33.17
CA SER A 15 23.82 3.27 34.17
C SER A 15 23.72 4.76 33.97
N SER A 16 22.98 5.40 34.87
CA SER A 16 22.89 6.86 35.03
C SER A 16 24.22 7.38 35.59
N ALA A 17 24.90 8.24 34.85
CA ALA A 17 26.00 9.05 35.37
C ALA A 17 25.62 10.54 35.25
N ILE A 18 25.23 11.11 36.39
CA ILE A 18 25.12 12.55 36.60
C ILE A 18 26.55 13.11 36.63
N PHE A 19 26.85 14.06 35.75
CA PHE A 19 28.08 14.85 35.88
C PHE A 19 27.74 16.30 36.16
N THR A 20 28.31 16.78 37.27
CA THR A 20 28.15 18.08 37.88
C THR A 20 28.96 19.14 37.12
N ILE A 21 28.39 20.35 37.14
CA ILE A 21 28.87 21.65 36.68
C ILE A 21 30.35 21.88 37.01
N ASN A 22 31.08 22.46 36.05
CA ASN A 22 32.16 23.40 36.37
C ASN A 22 32.10 24.62 35.45
N SER A 23 32.03 25.78 36.09
CA SER A 23 32.06 27.12 35.52
C SER A 23 33.50 27.54 35.26
N ASP A 24 33.80 28.10 34.10
CA ASP A 24 34.71 29.24 33.99
C ASP A 24 34.51 29.98 32.66
N GLY A 25 34.47 31.31 32.73
CA GLY A 25 34.00 32.18 31.66
C GLY A 25 35.08 32.76 30.75
N GLN A 26 34.69 33.17 29.54
CA GLN A 26 34.73 34.57 29.07
C GLN A 26 34.33 34.70 27.59
N SER A 27 33.37 35.61 27.35
CA SER A 27 33.28 36.60 26.24
C SER A 27 33.09 36.13 24.78
N ARG A 28 31.85 36.28 24.25
CA ARG A 28 31.45 37.38 23.35
C ARG A 28 29.99 37.24 22.87
N LYS A 29 29.32 38.39 22.79
CA LYS A 29 27.94 38.60 22.31
C LYS A 29 27.85 38.39 20.78
N THR A 30 26.79 37.76 20.28
CA THR A 30 25.73 38.39 19.45
C THR A 30 24.56 37.43 19.22
N ASP A 31 23.41 37.95 19.64
CA ASP A 31 22.01 37.62 19.42
C ASP A 31 21.63 37.03 18.03
N LYS A 32 20.82 35.95 18.03
CA LYS A 32 19.71 35.66 17.11
C LYS A 32 18.99 34.38 17.57
N ASP A 33 17.85 34.58 18.21
CA ASP A 33 16.87 33.55 18.57
C ASP A 33 16.40 32.76 17.33
N VAL A 34 16.61 31.44 17.37
CA VAL A 34 15.79 30.48 16.62
C VAL A 34 15.31 29.46 17.65
N ASP A 35 14.07 29.65 18.09
CA ASP A 35 13.33 28.69 18.88
C ASP A 35 13.02 27.46 18.00
N VAL A 36 13.83 26.40 18.15
CA VAL A 36 13.50 25.06 17.68
C VAL A 36 13.42 24.17 18.91
N SER A 37 12.33 24.28 19.67
CA SER A 37 11.93 23.23 20.60
C SER A 37 11.24 22.09 19.82
N GLU A 38 11.96 21.41 18.93
CA GLU A 38 11.50 20.09 18.47
C GLU A 38 11.87 19.07 19.54
N SER A 39 10.85 18.56 20.23
CA SER A 39 10.98 17.56 21.29
C SER A 39 11.74 16.32 20.77
N PRO A 40 12.69 15.75 21.54
CA PRO A 40 13.44 14.54 21.18
C PRO A 40 12.55 13.34 20.81
N VAL A 41 11.28 13.37 21.21
CA VAL A 41 10.27 12.34 20.90
C VAL A 41 9.91 12.33 19.40
N ALA A 42 9.93 13.48 18.72
CA ALA A 42 9.65 13.57 17.29
C ALA A 42 10.78 12.95 16.46
N MET A 43 12.05 13.19 16.83
CA MET A 43 13.21 12.56 16.20
C MET A 43 13.29 11.06 16.49
N ALA A 44 12.90 10.61 17.70
CA ALA A 44 12.92 9.20 18.06
C ALA A 44 11.87 8.36 17.30
N LYS A 45 10.72 8.94 16.94
CA LYS A 45 9.68 8.23 16.17
C LYS A 45 10.08 7.96 14.71
N GLN A 46 11.08 8.67 14.20
CA GLN A 46 11.54 8.56 12.81
C GLN A 46 12.63 7.50 12.59
N LEU A 47 13.12 6.86 13.67
CA LEU A 47 14.24 5.90 13.65
C LEU A 47 13.82 4.42 13.79
N THR A 48 12.53 4.11 13.89
CA THR A 48 12.06 2.74 14.19
C THR A 48 11.21 2.08 13.12
N GLU A 49 11.06 2.68 11.94
CA GLU A 49 10.41 1.96 10.82
C GLU A 49 11.45 1.08 10.11
N PRO A 50 11.35 -0.26 10.18
CA PRO A 50 12.26 -1.14 9.47
C PRO A 50 12.03 -0.99 7.96
N LYS A 51 12.84 -0.14 7.32
CA LYS A 51 12.84 0.09 5.85
C LYS A 51 13.04 -1.19 5.03
N ASP A 52 13.46 -2.27 5.68
CA ASP A 52 13.76 -3.56 5.07
C ASP A 52 12.67 -4.63 5.29
N THR A 53 11.49 -4.26 5.81
CA THR A 53 10.37 -5.20 6.00
C THR A 53 9.10 -4.73 5.28
N ILE A 54 8.30 -5.68 4.79
CA ILE A 54 6.97 -5.41 4.24
C ILE A 54 5.99 -5.33 5.40
N LEU A 55 5.31 -4.18 5.55
CA LEU A 55 4.25 -3.98 6.53
C LEU A 55 2.94 -4.57 5.99
N ALA A 56 2.71 -5.85 6.31
CA ALA A 56 1.59 -6.64 5.80
C ALA A 56 0.26 -6.32 6.48
N LEU A 57 -0.86 -6.55 5.77
CA LEU A 57 -2.21 -6.41 6.33
C LEU A 57 -2.46 -7.42 7.45
N THR A 58 -3.06 -6.94 8.54
CA THR A 58 -3.59 -7.77 9.61
C THR A 58 -5.08 -8.04 9.42
N GLU A 59 -5.63 -9.02 10.13
CA GLU A 59 -7.09 -9.24 10.17
C GLU A 59 -7.81 -8.02 10.76
N GLN A 60 -7.19 -7.36 11.74
CA GLN A 60 -7.73 -6.16 12.38
C GLN A 60 -7.87 -5.00 11.38
N ASP A 61 -6.90 -4.85 10.47
CA ASP A 61 -6.98 -3.84 9.41
C ASP A 61 -8.20 -4.03 8.51
N PHE A 62 -8.47 -5.29 8.13
CA PHE A 62 -9.66 -5.60 7.36
C PHE A 62 -10.94 -5.31 8.14
N LEU A 63 -10.99 -5.62 9.44
CA LEU A 63 -12.16 -5.36 10.29
C LEU A 63 -12.48 -3.88 10.40
N GLU A 64 -11.48 -3.04 10.66
CA GLU A 64 -11.64 -1.58 10.79
C GLU A 64 -12.15 -0.95 9.49
N VAL A 65 -11.57 -1.33 8.36
CA VAL A 65 -11.97 -0.80 7.05
C VAL A 65 -13.34 -1.34 6.63
N ALA A 66 -13.64 -2.62 6.92
CA ALA A 66 -14.95 -3.19 6.67
C ALA A 66 -16.04 -2.47 7.48
N GLN A 67 -15.77 -2.21 8.76
CA GLN A 67 -16.68 -1.47 9.64
C GLN A 67 -16.92 -0.05 9.13
N SER A 68 -15.87 0.69 8.76
CA SER A 68 -16.02 2.07 8.28
C SER A 68 -16.81 2.16 6.96
N LEU A 69 -16.67 1.16 6.10
CA LEU A 69 -17.39 1.06 4.83
C LEU A 69 -18.80 0.45 4.97
N GLY A 70 -19.13 -0.14 6.12
CA GLY A 70 -20.38 -0.88 6.32
C GLY A 70 -20.49 -2.13 5.44
N VAL A 71 -19.38 -2.83 5.20
CA VAL A 71 -19.31 -4.07 4.41
C VAL A 71 -18.81 -5.23 5.25
N GLU A 72 -18.96 -6.46 4.75
CA GLU A 72 -18.34 -7.63 5.38
C GLU A 72 -16.84 -7.72 5.03
N VAL A 73 -16.01 -8.19 5.96
CA VAL A 73 -14.58 -8.46 5.72
C VAL A 73 -14.40 -9.40 4.53
N ALA A 74 -15.23 -10.46 4.45
CA ALA A 74 -15.26 -11.37 3.31
C ALA A 74 -15.47 -10.67 1.96
N ALA A 75 -16.19 -9.55 1.91
CA ALA A 75 -16.40 -8.80 0.67
C ALA A 75 -15.13 -8.07 0.24
N ILE A 76 -14.38 -7.48 1.17
CA ILE A 76 -13.08 -6.85 0.88
C ILE A 76 -12.08 -7.91 0.43
N LYS A 77 -11.94 -9.01 1.18
CA LYS A 77 -11.05 -10.13 0.82
C LYS A 77 -11.37 -10.75 -0.54
N ALA A 78 -12.66 -10.81 -0.90
CA ALA A 78 -13.07 -11.25 -2.23
C ALA A 78 -12.59 -10.33 -3.35
N VAL A 79 -12.47 -9.02 -3.12
CA VAL A 79 -11.87 -8.10 -4.11
C VAL A 79 -10.36 -8.33 -4.18
N VAL A 80 -9.68 -8.41 -3.02
CA VAL A 80 -8.23 -8.63 -2.94
C VAL A 80 -7.82 -9.90 -3.68
N GLU A 81 -8.51 -11.01 -3.45
CA GLU A 81 -8.18 -12.31 -4.07
C GLU A 81 -8.25 -12.25 -5.61
N ILE A 82 -9.11 -11.40 -6.16
CA ILE A 82 -9.29 -11.26 -7.60
C ILE A 82 -8.18 -10.42 -8.25
N GLU A 83 -7.66 -9.43 -7.53
CA GLU A 83 -6.64 -8.50 -8.00
C GLU A 83 -5.21 -9.00 -7.70
N ALA A 84 -4.94 -9.48 -6.49
CA ALA A 84 -3.63 -9.92 -6.03
C ALA A 84 -3.46 -11.46 -6.02
N GLY A 85 -4.54 -12.22 -6.19
CA GLY A 85 -4.52 -13.68 -5.97
C GLY A 85 -4.59 -14.05 -4.49
N CYS A 86 -4.47 -15.34 -4.19
CA CYS A 86 -4.70 -15.87 -2.83
C CYS A 86 -3.65 -15.46 -1.79
N THR A 87 -2.49 -14.96 -2.23
CA THR A 87 -1.41 -14.52 -1.34
C THR A 87 -1.63 -13.11 -0.80
N HIS A 88 -2.56 -12.34 -1.41
CA HIS A 88 -2.88 -10.96 -1.03
C HIS A 88 -1.65 -10.04 -0.93
N GLU A 89 -0.59 -10.29 -1.70
CA GLU A 89 0.65 -9.51 -1.60
C GLU A 89 0.48 -8.12 -2.26
N GLY A 90 0.87 -7.07 -1.53
CA GLY A 90 0.92 -5.70 -2.04
C GLY A 90 2.31 -5.28 -2.54
N PHE A 91 3.35 -6.07 -2.25
CA PHE A 91 4.76 -5.70 -2.43
C PHE A 91 5.58 -6.81 -3.08
N SER A 92 6.55 -6.41 -3.91
CA SER A 92 7.57 -7.32 -4.47
C SER A 92 8.86 -7.37 -3.63
N ALA A 93 9.07 -6.33 -2.83
CA ALA A 93 10.15 -6.16 -1.88
C ALA A 93 9.76 -4.97 -0.96
N PRO A 94 10.42 -4.78 0.20
CA PRO A 94 10.23 -3.60 1.03
C PRO A 94 10.31 -2.31 0.20
N GLY A 95 9.33 -1.41 0.37
CA GLY A 95 9.24 -0.15 -0.38
C GLY A 95 8.92 -0.27 -1.87
N LYS A 96 8.70 -1.48 -2.40
CA LYS A 96 8.44 -1.73 -3.84
C LYS A 96 7.08 -2.38 -4.04
N PRO A 97 6.00 -1.59 -4.19
CA PRO A 97 4.67 -2.15 -4.40
C PRO A 97 4.62 -2.98 -5.69
N LEU A 98 3.69 -3.93 -5.74
CA LEU A 98 3.38 -4.58 -7.00
C LEU A 98 2.86 -3.55 -8.00
N ILE A 99 3.40 -3.58 -9.21
CA ILE A 99 2.96 -2.68 -10.26
C ILE A 99 2.66 -3.40 -11.57
N ASN A 100 1.80 -2.78 -12.36
CA ASN A 100 1.55 -3.15 -13.75
C ASN A 100 1.55 -1.89 -14.62
N PHE A 101 2.67 -1.66 -15.31
CA PHE A 101 2.84 -0.55 -16.23
C PHE A 101 2.08 -0.82 -17.55
N ASP A 102 1.06 -0.02 -17.82
CA ASP A 102 0.22 -0.12 -19.01
C ASP A 102 0.63 0.93 -20.05
N LEU A 103 1.19 0.44 -21.17
CA LEU A 103 1.66 1.32 -22.25
C LEU A 103 0.53 2.13 -22.89
N THR A 104 -0.68 1.59 -22.95
CA THR A 104 -1.84 2.28 -23.52
C THR A 104 -2.26 3.44 -22.60
N MET A 105 -2.27 3.20 -21.29
CA MET A 105 -2.55 4.24 -20.30
C MET A 105 -1.45 5.30 -20.29
N PHE A 106 -0.17 4.91 -20.29
CA PHE A 106 0.94 5.85 -20.40
C PHE A 106 0.81 6.73 -21.65
N ARG A 107 0.53 6.16 -22.82
CA ARG A 107 0.29 6.93 -24.06
C ARG A 107 -0.88 7.90 -23.91
N ARG A 108 -1.98 7.48 -23.28
CA ARG A 108 -3.16 8.31 -23.04
C ARG A 108 -2.83 9.52 -22.16
N PHE A 109 -2.14 9.31 -21.05
CA PHE A 109 -1.79 10.38 -20.12
C PHE A 109 -0.67 11.27 -20.66
N ALA A 110 0.34 10.71 -21.31
CA ALA A 110 1.38 11.49 -22.00
C ALA A 110 0.76 12.46 -23.02
N LYS A 111 -0.21 11.99 -23.82
CA LYS A 111 -0.97 12.86 -24.73
C LYS A 111 -1.72 13.97 -24.00
N ARG A 112 -2.36 13.66 -22.86
CA ARG A 112 -3.07 14.64 -22.03
C ARG A 112 -2.14 15.73 -21.48
N HIS A 113 -0.90 15.37 -21.16
CA HIS A 113 0.16 16.30 -20.73
C HIS A 113 0.90 16.97 -21.90
N GLY A 114 0.44 16.80 -23.16
CA GLY A 114 1.08 17.43 -24.32
C GLY A 114 2.42 16.82 -24.75
N VAL A 115 2.76 15.63 -24.25
CA VAL A 115 4.03 14.95 -24.54
C VAL A 115 3.95 14.18 -25.86
N ASN A 116 4.83 14.53 -26.80
CA ASN A 116 4.97 13.80 -28.05
C ASN A 116 5.89 12.59 -27.90
N LEU A 117 5.30 11.40 -27.68
CA LEU A 117 6.03 10.15 -27.47
C LEU A 117 6.79 9.61 -28.69
N SER A 118 6.52 10.09 -29.91
CA SER A 118 7.19 9.56 -31.12
C SER A 118 8.70 9.78 -31.11
N LYS A 119 9.16 10.83 -30.39
CA LYS A 119 10.58 11.17 -30.23
C LYS A 119 11.38 10.16 -29.41
N TYR A 120 10.70 9.29 -28.65
CA TYR A 120 11.34 8.44 -27.64
C TYR A 120 11.44 6.96 -28.05
N GLY A 121 10.90 6.58 -29.21
CA GLY A 121 10.85 5.16 -29.63
C GLY A 121 12.21 4.46 -29.65
N LYS A 122 13.27 5.16 -30.09
CA LYS A 122 14.65 4.63 -30.12
C LYS A 122 15.34 4.72 -28.76
N SER A 123 15.30 5.89 -28.11
CA SER A 123 16.03 6.16 -26.86
C SER A 123 15.42 5.45 -25.64
N HIS A 124 14.13 5.10 -25.68
CA HIS A 124 13.40 4.51 -24.56
C HIS A 124 12.66 3.23 -25.00
N SER A 125 13.30 2.41 -25.84
CA SER A 125 12.71 1.18 -26.39
C SER A 125 12.11 0.25 -25.31
N VAL A 126 12.71 0.23 -24.10
CA VAL A 126 12.20 -0.53 -22.95
C VAL A 126 10.76 -0.15 -22.56
N VAL A 127 10.38 1.12 -22.69
CA VAL A 127 9.02 1.60 -22.37
C VAL A 127 8.00 1.01 -23.36
N PHE A 128 8.37 1.01 -24.65
CA PHE A 128 7.49 0.68 -25.76
C PHE A 128 7.45 -0.81 -26.12
N ASN A 129 8.44 -1.59 -25.67
CA ASN A 129 8.46 -3.04 -25.87
C ASN A 129 7.48 -3.71 -24.91
N SER A 130 6.34 -4.14 -25.45
CA SER A 130 5.26 -4.77 -24.69
C SER A 130 5.56 -6.25 -24.44
N HIS A 131 6.08 -6.57 -23.25
CA HIS A 131 6.10 -7.94 -22.75
C HIS A 131 5.58 -7.97 -21.32
N ARG A 132 4.59 -8.84 -21.04
CA ARG A 132 4.24 -9.20 -19.67
C ARG A 132 5.47 -9.83 -19.02
N GLY A 133 5.74 -9.50 -17.76
CA GLY A 133 6.99 -9.92 -17.14
C GLY A 133 7.05 -9.70 -15.65
N SER A 134 8.19 -10.10 -15.06
CA SER A 134 8.45 -9.97 -13.64
C SER A 134 8.33 -8.52 -13.14
N GLN A 135 8.13 -8.35 -11.84
CA GLN A 135 8.11 -7.04 -11.18
C GLN A 135 9.37 -6.22 -11.47
N LEU A 136 10.54 -6.86 -11.59
CA LEU A 136 11.77 -6.18 -12.04
C LEU A 136 11.61 -5.52 -13.42
N ARG A 137 10.99 -6.21 -14.38
CA ARG A 137 10.76 -5.66 -15.73
C ARG A 137 9.72 -4.55 -15.69
N ALA A 138 8.64 -4.70 -14.93
CA ALA A 138 7.62 -3.66 -14.77
C ALA A 138 8.24 -2.37 -14.18
N ASN A 139 9.07 -2.51 -13.13
CA ASN A 139 9.75 -1.38 -12.51
C ASN A 139 10.74 -0.70 -13.47
N ARG A 140 11.56 -1.46 -14.21
CA ARG A 140 12.45 -0.88 -15.23
C ARG A 140 11.69 -0.06 -16.29
N ARG A 141 10.50 -0.52 -16.70
CA ARG A 141 9.65 0.20 -17.66
C ARG A 141 9.09 1.48 -17.05
N LEU A 142 8.60 1.42 -15.81
CA LEU A 142 8.12 2.60 -15.09
C LEU A 142 9.23 3.64 -14.92
N GLU A 143 10.41 3.25 -14.45
CA GLU A 143 11.54 4.17 -14.25
C GLU A 143 11.99 4.81 -15.57
N ALA A 144 12.07 4.03 -16.65
CA ALA A 144 12.35 4.60 -17.98
C ALA A 144 11.20 5.48 -18.52
N ALA A 145 9.95 5.24 -18.13
CA ALA A 145 8.85 6.13 -18.50
C ALA A 145 8.88 7.43 -17.69
N LYS A 146 9.32 7.39 -16.43
CA LYS A 146 9.50 8.57 -15.58
C LYS A 146 10.55 9.54 -16.15
N THR A 147 11.59 9.04 -16.83
CA THR A 147 12.57 9.92 -17.51
C THR A 147 11.99 10.63 -18.74
N ILE A 148 10.88 10.14 -19.30
CA ILE A 148 10.14 10.83 -20.36
C ILE A 148 9.19 11.85 -19.73
N HIS A 149 8.32 11.40 -18.82
CA HIS A 149 7.38 12.27 -18.11
C HIS A 149 6.89 11.59 -16.81
N PRO A 150 7.31 12.07 -15.62
CA PRO A 150 7.05 11.41 -14.34
C PRO A 150 5.56 11.18 -14.05
N GLN A 151 4.72 12.23 -14.17
CA GLN A 151 3.30 12.13 -13.80
C GLN A 151 2.55 11.16 -14.71
N ALA A 152 2.64 11.34 -16.03
CA ALA A 152 2.07 10.43 -17.01
C ALA A 152 2.49 8.96 -16.80
N ALA A 153 3.74 8.71 -16.39
CA ALA A 153 4.25 7.36 -16.11
C ALA A 153 3.54 6.71 -14.92
N VAL A 154 3.37 7.45 -13.82
CA VAL A 154 2.63 6.99 -12.63
C VAL A 154 1.14 6.82 -12.93
N GLU A 155 0.53 7.78 -13.64
CA GLU A 155 -0.87 7.68 -14.09
C GLU A 155 -1.10 6.50 -15.05
N GLY A 156 -0.06 6.12 -15.81
CA GLY A 156 -0.05 4.98 -16.71
C GLY A 156 0.14 3.62 -16.04
N THR A 157 0.24 3.58 -14.72
CA THR A 157 0.59 2.38 -13.94
C THR A 157 -0.52 2.00 -12.98
N PHE A 158 -0.74 0.70 -12.78
CA PHE A 158 -1.59 0.17 -11.72
C PHE A 158 -0.73 -0.27 -10.54
N TRP A 159 -1.17 0.00 -9.31
CA TRP A 159 -0.35 -0.03 -8.11
C TRP A 159 -0.96 -0.88 -6.99
N GLY A 160 -0.07 -1.55 -6.26
CA GLY A 160 -0.36 -2.26 -5.02
C GLY A 160 -1.27 -3.47 -5.19
N MET A 161 -1.68 -3.99 -4.03
CA MET A 161 -2.54 -5.16 -3.85
C MET A 161 -3.86 -5.03 -4.61
N PHE A 162 -4.45 -3.84 -4.61
CA PHE A 162 -5.75 -3.57 -5.23
C PHE A 162 -5.65 -3.19 -6.71
N GLN A 163 -4.44 -3.15 -7.27
CA GLN A 163 -4.17 -2.75 -8.65
C GLN A 163 -4.89 -1.45 -9.03
N ILE A 164 -4.79 -0.42 -8.19
CA ILE A 164 -5.42 0.88 -8.45
C ILE A 164 -4.62 1.63 -9.50
N GLY A 165 -5.28 2.07 -10.57
CA GLY A 165 -4.64 2.90 -11.60
C GLY A 165 -4.22 4.25 -11.03
N GLY A 166 -2.95 4.65 -11.20
CA GLY A 166 -2.39 5.87 -10.62
C GLY A 166 -3.10 7.15 -11.08
N PHE A 167 -3.81 7.10 -12.20
CA PHE A 167 -4.70 8.19 -12.64
C PHE A 167 -5.90 8.45 -11.70
N ASN A 168 -6.15 7.58 -10.74
CA ASN A 168 -7.17 7.72 -9.71
C ASN A 168 -6.64 8.33 -8.41
N TRP A 169 -5.38 8.78 -8.33
CA TRP A 169 -4.77 9.24 -7.07
C TRP A 169 -5.65 10.21 -6.25
N LYS A 170 -6.29 11.19 -6.91
CA LYS A 170 -7.24 12.12 -6.26
C LYS A 170 -8.45 11.42 -5.66
N ARG A 171 -8.99 10.42 -6.37
CA ARG A 171 -10.13 9.61 -5.90
C ARG A 171 -9.74 8.70 -4.74
N CYS A 172 -8.46 8.35 -4.62
CA CYS A 172 -7.94 7.62 -3.47
C CYS A 172 -7.67 8.53 -2.26
N GLY A 173 -7.85 9.85 -2.40
CA GLY A 173 -7.63 10.81 -1.31
C GLY A 173 -6.18 11.27 -1.15
N ALA A 174 -5.29 10.94 -2.09
CA ALA A 174 -3.92 11.44 -2.06
C ALA A 174 -3.87 12.96 -2.36
N GLU A 175 -2.98 13.69 -1.70
CA GLU A 175 -2.82 15.14 -1.86
C GLU A 175 -2.08 15.51 -3.15
N SER A 176 -1.19 14.62 -3.58
CA SER A 176 -0.40 14.73 -4.79
C SER A 176 -0.13 13.34 -5.38
N LEU A 177 0.42 13.31 -6.58
CA LEU A 177 0.80 12.07 -7.22
C LEU A 177 2.05 11.45 -6.57
N GLU A 178 2.93 12.30 -6.02
CA GLU A 178 4.08 11.90 -5.20
C GLU A 178 3.60 11.26 -3.89
N ASN A 179 2.64 11.87 -3.20
CA ASN A 179 2.04 11.33 -1.99
C ASN A 179 1.29 10.01 -2.27
N PHE A 180 0.65 9.87 -3.43
CA PHE A 180 0.07 8.58 -3.85
C PHE A 180 1.13 7.48 -3.97
N VAL A 181 2.28 7.77 -4.59
CA VAL A 181 3.37 6.79 -4.72
C VAL A 181 3.98 6.46 -3.36
N GLU A 182 4.16 7.45 -2.50
CA GLU A 182 4.64 7.27 -1.12
C GLU A 182 3.73 6.30 -0.36
N LEU A 183 2.42 6.58 -0.31
CA LEU A 183 1.45 5.77 0.43
C LEU A 183 1.32 4.36 -0.15
N MET A 184 1.28 4.23 -1.49
CA MET A 184 1.32 2.91 -2.14
C MET A 184 2.59 2.10 -1.80
N SER A 185 3.70 2.77 -1.49
CA SER A 185 5.00 2.14 -1.23
C SER A 185 5.32 1.98 0.26
N ARG A 186 4.50 2.53 1.17
CA ARG A 186 4.78 2.55 2.60
C ARG A 186 4.28 1.28 3.30
N SER A 187 3.01 0.91 3.12
CA SER A 187 2.45 -0.28 3.77
C SER A 187 1.27 -0.88 2.99
N GLU A 188 0.91 -2.13 3.27
CA GLU A 188 -0.31 -2.72 2.71
C GLU A 188 -1.57 -2.11 3.32
N ARG A 189 -1.48 -1.59 4.56
CA ARG A 189 -2.56 -0.83 5.18
C ARG A 189 -2.88 0.44 4.40
N ASP A 190 -1.86 1.21 3.99
CA ASP A 190 -2.06 2.39 3.15
C ASP A 190 -2.71 2.03 1.81
N GLN A 191 -2.35 0.88 1.22
CA GLN A 191 -2.98 0.40 0.00
C GLN A 191 -4.48 0.07 0.21
N LEU A 192 -4.83 -0.50 1.37
CA LEU A 192 -6.22 -0.78 1.75
C LEU A 192 -7.02 0.51 2.00
N ASP A 193 -6.46 1.49 2.70
CA ASP A 193 -7.13 2.77 2.93
C ASP A 193 -7.33 3.55 1.61
N MET A 194 -6.32 3.53 0.71
CA MET A 194 -6.44 4.07 -0.64
C MET A 194 -7.55 3.41 -1.46
N PHE A 195 -7.71 2.09 -1.31
CA PHE A 195 -8.82 1.34 -1.92
C PHE A 195 -10.16 1.75 -1.34
N ALA A 196 -10.29 1.83 -0.02
CA ALA A 196 -11.50 2.25 0.68
C ALA A 196 -11.96 3.65 0.24
N ASN A 197 -11.03 4.60 0.19
CA ASN A 197 -11.28 5.96 -0.31
C ASN A 197 -11.73 5.93 -1.78
N PHE A 198 -11.04 5.15 -2.62
CA PHE A 198 -11.37 5.04 -4.04
C PHE A 198 -12.80 4.55 -4.26
N ILE A 199 -13.21 3.44 -3.63
CA ILE A 199 -14.56 2.88 -3.83
C ILE A 199 -15.65 3.76 -3.21
N THR A 200 -15.33 4.50 -2.16
CA THR A 200 -16.23 5.49 -1.56
C THR A 200 -16.45 6.66 -2.50
N ASN A 201 -15.36 7.29 -2.96
CA ASN A 201 -15.40 8.47 -3.82
C ASN A 201 -15.90 8.20 -5.26
N THR A 202 -15.93 6.93 -5.66
CA THR A 202 -16.53 6.50 -6.93
C THR A 202 -17.96 5.97 -6.80
N GLY A 203 -18.49 5.91 -5.58
CA GLY A 203 -19.81 5.36 -5.29
C GLY A 203 -19.93 3.86 -5.55
N LEU A 204 -18.81 3.13 -5.58
CA LEU A 204 -18.77 1.68 -5.74
C LEU A 204 -19.04 0.94 -4.42
N VAL A 205 -18.82 1.60 -3.27
CA VAL A 205 -19.05 1.00 -1.94
C VAL A 205 -20.45 0.40 -1.80
N LYS A 206 -21.48 1.08 -2.32
CA LYS A 206 -22.88 0.59 -2.29
C LYS A 206 -23.06 -0.78 -2.95
N HIS A 207 -22.25 -1.08 -3.97
CA HIS A 207 -22.31 -2.37 -4.66
C HIS A 207 -21.62 -3.47 -3.86
N LEU A 208 -20.62 -3.17 -3.04
CA LEU A 208 -20.09 -4.14 -2.08
C LEU A 208 -21.07 -4.37 -0.93
N GLN A 209 -21.65 -3.30 -0.38
CA GLN A 209 -22.67 -3.37 0.67
C GLN A 209 -23.85 -4.26 0.25
N SER A 210 -24.36 -4.05 -0.97
CA SER A 210 -25.45 -4.86 -1.53
C SER A 210 -24.98 -6.16 -2.20
N LYS A 211 -23.68 -6.49 -2.16
CA LYS A 211 -23.06 -7.65 -2.83
C LYS A 211 -23.43 -7.77 -4.32
N ASN A 212 -23.63 -6.64 -5.00
CA ASN A 212 -23.88 -6.59 -6.43
C ASN A 212 -22.54 -6.68 -7.19
N TRP A 213 -22.02 -7.89 -7.28
CA TRP A 213 -20.71 -8.19 -7.89
C TRP A 213 -20.63 -7.78 -9.36
N ALA A 214 -21.74 -7.83 -10.09
CA ALA A 214 -21.78 -7.42 -11.49
C ALA A 214 -21.59 -5.89 -11.63
N ALA A 215 -22.34 -5.11 -10.85
CA ALA A 215 -22.22 -3.65 -10.86
C ALA A 215 -20.86 -3.20 -10.32
N PHE A 216 -20.38 -3.82 -9.23
CA PHE A 216 -19.05 -3.54 -8.68
C PHE A 216 -17.95 -3.82 -9.70
N ALA A 217 -17.91 -5.04 -10.27
CA ALA A 217 -16.88 -5.41 -11.25
C ALA A 217 -16.94 -4.57 -12.53
N ARG A 218 -18.14 -4.16 -12.98
CA ARG A 218 -18.26 -3.25 -14.12
C ARG A 218 -17.65 -1.88 -13.83
N GLY A 219 -17.89 -1.36 -12.62
CA GLY A 219 -17.35 -0.06 -12.20
C GLY A 219 -15.85 -0.09 -11.91
N TYR A 220 -15.37 -1.16 -11.27
CA TYR A 220 -13.98 -1.32 -10.85
C TYR A 220 -13.07 -1.80 -11.99
N ASN A 221 -13.43 -2.87 -12.69
CA ASN A 221 -12.61 -3.50 -13.73
C ASN A 221 -12.95 -3.02 -15.16
N GLY A 222 -14.05 -2.27 -15.32
CA GLY A 222 -14.49 -1.70 -16.59
C GLY A 222 -15.43 -2.60 -17.42
N PRO A 223 -15.83 -2.15 -18.62
CA PRO A 223 -16.92 -2.79 -19.39
C PRO A 223 -16.63 -4.22 -19.83
N ALA A 224 -15.36 -4.63 -19.90
CA ALA A 224 -14.97 -5.99 -20.23
C ALA A 224 -15.10 -6.99 -19.05
N TYR A 225 -15.64 -6.56 -17.90
CA TYR A 225 -15.65 -7.36 -16.67
C TYR A 225 -16.31 -8.73 -16.84
N ALA A 226 -17.40 -8.80 -17.61
CA ALA A 226 -18.20 -10.01 -17.81
C ALA A 226 -17.41 -11.07 -18.58
N ARG A 227 -16.77 -10.68 -19.69
CA ARG A 227 -15.89 -11.54 -20.50
C ARG A 227 -14.73 -12.11 -19.68
N ARG A 228 -14.22 -11.34 -18.72
CA ARG A 228 -13.14 -11.76 -17.79
C ARG A 228 -13.65 -12.41 -16.51
N ARG A 229 -14.97 -12.62 -16.40
CA ARG A 229 -15.63 -13.33 -15.30
C ARG A 229 -15.37 -12.73 -13.91
N TYR A 230 -15.01 -11.45 -13.81
CA TYR A 230 -14.67 -10.80 -12.54
C TYR A 230 -15.78 -10.97 -11.50
N HIS A 231 -17.00 -10.55 -11.84
CA HIS A 231 -18.20 -10.69 -11.02
C HIS A 231 -18.41 -12.12 -10.48
N THR A 232 -18.37 -13.15 -11.34
CA THR A 232 -18.54 -14.54 -10.89
C THR A 232 -17.41 -15.01 -9.99
N ARG A 233 -16.16 -14.64 -10.29
CA ARG A 233 -15.01 -15.04 -9.48
C ARG A 233 -15.06 -14.37 -8.10
N MET A 234 -15.43 -13.09 -8.05
CA MET A 234 -15.60 -12.32 -6.81
C MET A 234 -16.73 -12.90 -5.95
N ALA A 235 -17.88 -13.24 -6.55
CA ALA A 235 -18.97 -13.92 -5.85
C ALA A 235 -18.51 -15.26 -5.24
N SER A 236 -17.75 -16.06 -6.00
CA SER A 236 -17.20 -17.33 -5.50
C SER A 236 -16.16 -17.13 -4.39
N ALA A 237 -15.29 -16.11 -4.49
CA ALA A 237 -14.32 -15.77 -3.45
C ALA A 237 -15.03 -15.34 -2.16
N TYR A 238 -16.02 -14.45 -2.27
CA TYR A 238 -16.85 -14.02 -1.14
C TYR A 238 -17.50 -15.21 -0.42
N ALA A 239 -18.09 -16.16 -1.17
CA ALA A 239 -18.70 -17.35 -0.57
C ALA A 239 -17.69 -18.20 0.24
N ARG A 240 -16.44 -18.30 -0.21
CA ARG A 240 -15.38 -19.00 0.54
C ARG A 240 -14.98 -18.25 1.81
N HIS A 241 -14.71 -16.95 1.70
CA HIS A 241 -14.30 -16.13 2.85
C HIS A 241 -15.41 -16.06 3.90
N SER A 242 -16.66 -15.85 3.50
CA SER A 242 -17.81 -15.81 4.41
C SER A 242 -18.01 -17.13 5.17
N LYS A 243 -17.76 -18.27 4.52
CA LYS A 243 -17.81 -19.57 5.20
C LYS A 243 -16.68 -19.72 6.23
N CYS A 244 -15.47 -19.29 5.89
CA CYS A 244 -14.32 -19.36 6.80
C CYS A 244 -14.51 -18.46 8.02
N GLU A 245 -15.03 -17.24 7.84
CA GLU A 245 -15.33 -16.31 8.94
C GLU A 245 -16.36 -16.90 9.91
N LYS A 246 -17.45 -17.48 9.38
CA LYS A 246 -18.47 -18.15 10.22
C LYS A 246 -17.90 -19.29 11.04
N GLN A 247 -16.99 -20.07 10.46
CA GLN A 247 -16.33 -21.18 11.16
C GLN A 247 -15.41 -20.69 12.30
N LYS A 248 -14.71 -19.57 12.12
CA LYS A 248 -13.90 -18.97 13.18
C LYS A 248 -14.76 -18.52 14.36
N THR A 249 -15.88 -17.84 14.10
CA THR A 249 -16.80 -17.39 15.15
C THR A 249 -17.51 -18.52 15.90
N THR A 250 -17.67 -19.71 15.30
CA THR A 250 -18.31 -20.85 15.97
C THR A 250 -17.36 -21.67 16.86
N VAL A 251 -16.05 -21.48 16.75
CA VAL A 251 -15.04 -22.24 17.51
C VAL A 251 -14.58 -21.50 18.78
N GLU A 252 -14.92 -20.21 18.94
CA GLU A 252 -14.70 -19.44 20.18
C GLU A 252 -15.99 -19.23 21.01
N PRO A 253 -16.47 -20.23 21.78
CA PRO A 253 -17.27 -19.95 22.96
C PRO A 253 -16.46 -20.22 24.24
N ASP A 254 -16.26 -19.13 24.99
CA ASP A 254 -16.21 -19.04 26.45
C ASP A 254 -15.22 -19.94 27.23
N SER A 255 -14.04 -19.38 27.56
CA SER A 255 -13.20 -19.84 28.68
C SER A 255 -13.30 -18.86 29.85
N THR A 256 -14.52 -18.58 30.31
CA THR A 256 -14.78 -17.92 31.58
C THR A 256 -15.93 -18.62 32.30
N SER A 257 -15.64 -19.79 32.89
CA SER A 257 -16.46 -20.33 33.97
C SER A 257 -15.57 -20.88 35.08
N ASP A 258 -15.57 -20.14 36.18
CA ASP A 258 -15.61 -20.59 37.57
C ASP A 258 -14.45 -21.41 38.15
N SER A 259 -13.75 -20.75 39.09
CA SER A 259 -13.39 -21.39 40.36
C SER A 259 -13.50 -20.38 41.51
N GLU A 260 -14.72 -20.04 41.89
CA GLU A 260 -15.05 -19.82 43.31
C GLU A 260 -15.67 -21.12 43.82
N GLY A 261 -15.08 -21.68 44.87
CA GLY A 261 -15.47 -22.95 45.51
C GLY A 261 -14.32 -23.55 46.31
#